data_AF-A0A841BK68-F1
#
_entry.id   AF-A0A841BK68-F1
#
_cell.length_a   1.000
_cell.length_b   1.000
_cell.length_c   1.000
_cell.angle_alpha   90.00
_cell.angle_beta   90.00
_cell.angle_gamma   90.00
#
_symmetry.space_group_name_H-M   'P 1'
#
loop_
_entity.id
_entity.type
_entity.pdbx_description
1 polymer ?
#
loop_
_entity_poly.entity_id
_entity_poly.type
_entity_poly.pdbx_seq_one_letter_code
_entity_poly.pdbx_strand_id
1 'polypeptide(L)'
;MSRKRLFAAVLAGLALLATMITTNAGPAQAAVPDRKGWVLWNQAGPAVVPFGTWPPATTVVQPALGRYRVTFPGQAAPGGVVHVTAINTAPRWCQVDSWGVVGADEIANVSCRAPGGALAQTSFSAVFYSSSGGPAAGPYGYVYSTAAGAVVNQYNSAAGINTVFPGPVGVYLVRFPGIVTGGPLDGSVQVTSVLASAAARCKVGGWSSTALGQDVTVRCFNAAGAPVNTAFTVTYQHKVSLYGASSPPFRFGYVLFQPGVGPPTTNYNNGLLAFGANTVGGGGGLFIVTFPAIGVPQNTVQVSAYGPSPDFCGMNVPWLNAGGAPPQLIVRDVNCFTNAGAPVTTGFTVSASSIA
;
A
#
# COMPACT_ATOMS: atom_id res chain seq x y z
N MET A 1 72.05 -24.54 -26.95
CA MET A 1 71.01 -23.74 -27.64
C MET A 1 70.32 -22.83 -26.63
N SER A 2 70.21 -21.56 -26.99
CA SER A 2 70.08 -20.39 -26.10
C SER A 2 68.68 -20.22 -25.47
N ARG A 3 68.67 -19.66 -24.24
CA ARG A 3 67.53 -19.28 -23.37
C ARG A 3 66.45 -18.38 -24.00
N LYS A 4 66.53 -18.08 -25.30
CA LYS A 4 65.58 -17.20 -26.03
C LYS A 4 64.35 -17.92 -26.59
N ARG A 5 64.27 -19.25 -26.58
CA ARG A 5 63.10 -19.99 -27.14
C ARG A 5 62.03 -20.37 -26.11
N LEU A 6 62.32 -20.30 -24.81
CA LEU A 6 61.33 -20.61 -23.76
C LEU A 6 60.42 -19.41 -23.41
N PHE A 7 60.84 -18.19 -23.71
CA PHE A 7 60.06 -16.98 -23.40
C PHE A 7 58.97 -16.65 -24.43
N ALA A 8 59.07 -17.17 -25.66
CA ALA A 8 58.06 -16.93 -26.70
C ALA A 8 56.84 -17.86 -26.57
N ALA A 9 56.96 -18.99 -25.88
CA ALA A 9 55.86 -19.94 -25.67
C ALA A 9 54.96 -19.59 -24.47
N VAL A 10 55.46 -18.81 -23.50
CA VAL A 10 54.69 -18.41 -22.31
C VAL A 10 53.83 -17.16 -22.57
N LEU A 11 54.24 -16.29 -23.50
CA LEU A 11 53.46 -15.09 -23.88
C LEU A 11 52.32 -15.37 -24.87
N ALA A 12 52.33 -16.51 -25.57
CA ALA A 12 51.22 -16.92 -26.44
C ALA A 12 50.10 -17.69 -25.70
N GLY A 13 50.38 -18.22 -24.50
CA GLY A 13 49.41 -18.94 -23.67
C GLY A 13 48.57 -18.07 -22.74
N LEU A 14 48.97 -16.81 -22.53
CA LEU A 14 48.26 -15.85 -21.67
C LEU A 14 47.27 -14.95 -22.42
N ALA A 15 47.18 -15.06 -23.75
CA ALA A 15 46.29 -14.25 -24.59
C ALA A 15 45.00 -14.98 -25.03
N LEU A 16 44.74 -16.19 -24.54
CA LEU A 16 43.60 -17.03 -24.97
C LEU A 16 42.65 -17.48 -23.84
N LEU A 17 42.75 -16.86 -22.66
CA LEU A 17 41.73 -16.94 -21.60
C LEU A 17 41.15 -15.54 -21.28
N ALA A 18 40.83 -14.78 -22.33
CA ALA A 18 39.83 -13.72 -22.25
C ALA A 18 38.50 -14.27 -22.76
N THR A 19 38.02 -15.35 -22.13
CA THR A 19 36.62 -15.75 -22.30
C THR A 19 35.78 -14.61 -21.80
N MET A 20 35.03 -14.02 -22.74
CA MET A 20 33.99 -13.03 -22.49
C MET A 20 33.10 -13.51 -21.34
N ILE A 21 33.33 -12.98 -20.15
CA ILE A 21 32.25 -12.87 -19.18
C ILE A 21 31.40 -11.72 -19.74
N THR A 22 30.48 -12.04 -20.64
CA THR A 22 29.30 -11.20 -20.80
C THR A 22 28.54 -11.34 -19.49
N THR A 23 28.89 -10.51 -18.52
CA THR A 23 27.91 -10.17 -17.50
C THR A 23 26.75 -9.63 -18.30
N ASN A 24 25.64 -10.38 -18.34
CA ASN A 24 24.34 -9.76 -18.53
C ASN A 24 24.16 -8.84 -17.32
N ALA A 25 24.84 -7.69 -17.34
CA ALA A 25 24.39 -6.54 -16.61
C ALA A 25 23.02 -6.26 -17.20
N GLY A 26 21.98 -6.81 -16.55
CA GLY A 26 20.64 -6.28 -16.70
C GLY A 26 20.75 -4.77 -16.60
N PRO A 27 19.92 -4.02 -17.36
CA PRO A 27 20.04 -2.57 -17.43
C PRO A 27 20.21 -2.05 -16.01
N ALA A 28 21.32 -1.34 -15.76
CA ALA A 28 21.54 -0.68 -14.50
C ALA A 28 20.24 0.07 -14.18
N GLN A 29 19.52 -0.40 -13.17
CA GLN A 29 18.28 0.23 -12.74
C GLN A 29 18.72 1.55 -12.13
N ALA A 30 18.83 2.58 -12.98
CA ALA A 30 18.93 3.95 -12.53
C ALA A 30 17.80 4.14 -11.52
N ALA A 31 18.15 4.59 -10.32
CA ALA A 31 17.17 4.87 -9.29
C ALA A 31 16.18 5.89 -9.87
N VAL A 32 15.02 5.41 -10.32
CA VAL A 32 13.89 6.26 -10.68
C VAL A 32 13.54 6.97 -9.39
N PRO A 33 13.47 8.32 -9.37
CA PRO A 33 13.00 9.02 -8.20
C PRO A 33 11.66 8.43 -7.79
N ASP A 34 11.58 7.94 -6.54
CA ASP A 34 10.35 7.38 -6.00
C ASP A 34 9.19 8.34 -6.27
N ARG A 35 8.16 7.84 -6.95
CA ARG A 35 6.95 8.60 -7.24
C ARG A 35 5.92 8.30 -6.19
N LYS A 36 5.13 9.30 -5.85
CA LYS A 36 4.00 9.13 -4.93
C LYS A 36 2.86 10.04 -5.36
N GLY A 37 1.70 9.88 -4.77
CA GLY A 37 0.54 10.70 -5.06
C GLY A 37 -0.58 10.26 -4.16
N TRP A 38 -1.41 11.19 -3.71
CA TRP A 38 -2.62 10.83 -3.00
C TRP A 38 -3.68 11.90 -3.17
N VAL A 39 -4.91 11.46 -2.99
CA VAL A 39 -6.08 12.32 -3.11
C VAL A 39 -7.07 11.96 -2.04
N LEU A 40 -7.71 13.00 -1.51
CA LEU A 40 -8.93 12.90 -0.74
C LEU A 40 -10.04 13.51 -1.58
N TRP A 41 -10.92 12.66 -2.11
CA TRP A 41 -12.06 13.07 -2.91
C TRP A 41 -13.30 13.19 -2.03
N ASN A 42 -13.97 14.34 -2.06
CA ASN A 42 -15.23 14.55 -1.36
C ASN A 42 -16.39 14.64 -2.35
N GLN A 43 -17.25 13.63 -2.34
CA GLN A 43 -18.44 13.54 -3.20
C GLN A 43 -19.51 14.59 -2.91
N ALA A 44 -19.56 15.18 -1.71
CA ALA A 44 -20.62 16.12 -1.33
C ALA A 44 -20.40 17.50 -1.97
N GLY A 45 -19.14 17.92 -2.10
CA GLY A 45 -18.72 19.13 -2.79
C GLY A 45 -18.12 18.87 -4.18
N PRO A 46 -18.44 17.72 -4.80
CA PRO A 46 -17.60 16.95 -5.74
C PRO A 46 -16.23 17.57 -6.07
N ALA A 47 -15.32 17.55 -5.08
CA ALA A 47 -14.02 18.21 -5.19
C ALA A 47 -12.90 17.43 -4.48
N VAL A 48 -11.67 17.66 -4.93
CA VAL A 48 -10.47 17.26 -4.19
C VAL A 48 -10.32 18.12 -2.94
N VAL A 49 -9.91 17.52 -1.83
CA VAL A 49 -9.73 18.19 -0.56
C VAL A 49 -8.24 18.54 -0.40
N PRO A 50 -7.86 19.84 -0.35
CA PRO A 50 -6.46 20.24 -0.43
C PRO A 50 -5.54 19.66 0.65
N PHE A 51 -6.01 19.57 1.91
CA PHE A 51 -5.17 19.01 2.99
C PHE A 51 -4.92 17.51 2.80
N GLY A 52 -5.76 16.80 2.07
CA GLY A 52 -5.67 15.37 1.85
C GLY A 52 -5.13 15.01 0.46
N THR A 53 -4.50 15.96 -0.23
CA THR A 53 -4.17 15.81 -1.65
C THR A 53 -2.73 16.24 -1.94
N TRP A 54 -2.01 15.40 -2.68
CA TRP A 54 -0.70 15.71 -3.24
C TRP A 54 -0.46 14.93 -4.54
N PRO A 55 0.14 15.52 -5.58
CA PRO A 55 0.49 16.95 -5.73
C PRO A 55 -0.73 17.89 -5.62
N PRO A 56 -0.54 19.19 -5.33
CA PRO A 56 -1.65 20.13 -5.18
C PRO A 56 -2.55 20.25 -6.41
N ALA A 57 -2.01 19.99 -7.61
CA ALA A 57 -2.74 20.01 -8.87
C ALA A 57 -3.43 18.67 -9.22
N THR A 58 -3.44 17.69 -8.32
CA THR A 58 -4.16 16.43 -8.51
C THR A 58 -5.64 16.70 -8.78
N THR A 59 -6.19 16.04 -9.80
CA THR A 59 -7.58 16.19 -10.20
C THR A 59 -8.31 14.86 -10.14
N VAL A 60 -9.63 14.93 -9.95
CA VAL A 60 -10.52 13.77 -10.03
C VAL A 60 -11.68 14.15 -10.92
N VAL A 61 -11.96 13.31 -11.92
CA VAL A 61 -13.18 13.40 -12.73
C VAL A 61 -13.99 12.13 -12.55
N GLN A 62 -15.31 12.25 -12.60
CA GLN A 62 -16.23 11.14 -12.43
C GLN A 62 -16.89 10.80 -13.79
N PRO A 63 -16.27 9.96 -14.63
CA PRO A 63 -16.81 9.63 -15.96
C PRO A 63 -18.15 8.87 -15.92
N ALA A 64 -18.45 8.17 -14.82
CA ALA A 64 -19.71 7.47 -14.62
C ALA A 64 -20.03 7.36 -13.13
N LEU A 65 -21.27 6.98 -12.78
CA LEU A 65 -21.66 6.75 -11.39
C LEU A 65 -20.67 5.77 -10.72
N GLY A 66 -20.09 6.19 -9.60
CA GLY A 66 -19.14 5.37 -8.84
C GLY A 66 -17.87 4.99 -9.57
N ARG A 67 -17.53 5.62 -10.70
CA ARG A 67 -16.24 5.46 -11.38
C ARG A 67 -15.53 6.80 -11.44
N TYR A 68 -14.25 6.80 -11.10
CA TYR A 68 -13.43 7.98 -10.94
C TYR A 68 -12.12 7.78 -11.69
N ARG A 69 -11.66 8.84 -12.35
CA ARG A 69 -10.30 8.94 -12.90
C ARG A 69 -9.57 9.99 -12.09
N VAL A 70 -8.53 9.55 -11.39
CA VAL A 70 -7.61 10.40 -10.63
C VAL A 70 -6.38 10.65 -11.48
N THR A 71 -5.97 11.91 -11.59
CA THR A 71 -4.72 12.31 -12.27
C THR A 71 -3.77 12.88 -11.23
N PHE A 72 -2.62 12.24 -11.04
CA PHE A 72 -1.52 12.71 -10.20
C PHE A 72 -0.45 13.37 -11.09
N PRO A 73 -0.41 14.71 -11.16
CA PRO A 73 0.40 15.39 -12.16
C PRO A 73 1.90 15.29 -11.88
N GLY A 74 2.69 15.02 -12.91
CA GLY A 74 4.15 14.88 -12.78
C GLY A 74 4.61 13.63 -12.01
N GLN A 75 3.70 12.70 -11.73
CA GLN A 75 3.98 11.48 -10.95
C GLN A 75 4.14 10.23 -11.82
N ALA A 76 4.29 10.38 -13.14
CA ALA A 76 4.51 9.25 -14.04
C ALA A 76 5.62 8.32 -13.52
N ALA A 77 5.28 7.06 -13.30
CA ALA A 77 6.23 6.00 -12.98
C ALA A 77 5.80 4.68 -13.62
N PRO A 78 6.75 3.90 -14.17
CA PRO A 78 6.44 2.54 -14.58
C PRO A 78 6.10 1.71 -13.33
N GLY A 79 4.92 1.07 -13.35
CA GLY A 79 4.49 0.19 -12.26
C GLY A 79 3.90 0.94 -11.07
N GLY A 80 4.52 0.81 -9.90
CA GLY A 80 3.94 1.16 -8.61
C GLY A 80 2.76 0.28 -8.16
N VAL A 81 2.06 0.76 -7.14
CA VAL A 81 0.79 0.23 -6.63
C VAL A 81 -0.15 1.36 -6.26
N VAL A 82 -1.45 1.06 -6.27
CA VAL A 82 -2.50 1.96 -5.78
C VAL A 82 -3.23 1.30 -4.61
N HIS A 83 -3.51 2.07 -3.56
CA HIS A 83 -4.50 1.71 -2.54
C HIS A 83 -5.64 2.70 -2.51
N VAL A 84 -6.83 2.22 -2.16
CA VAL A 84 -8.00 3.07 -2.00
C VAL A 84 -8.84 2.63 -0.80
N THR A 85 -9.31 3.61 -0.04
CA THR A 85 -10.24 3.43 1.07
C THR A 85 -11.49 4.24 0.83
N ALA A 86 -12.66 3.60 0.93
CA ALA A 86 -13.94 4.28 0.83
C ALA A 86 -14.21 5.15 2.06
N ILE A 87 -14.81 6.32 1.82
CA ILE A 87 -15.26 7.26 2.84
C ILE A 87 -16.76 7.50 2.63
N ASN A 88 -17.59 6.86 3.43
CA ASN A 88 -19.05 6.99 3.34
C ASN A 88 -19.71 6.48 4.62
N THR A 89 -20.81 7.10 5.05
CA THR A 89 -21.62 6.61 6.16
C THR A 89 -22.46 5.38 5.79
N ALA A 90 -22.79 5.21 4.51
CA ALA A 90 -23.37 3.99 3.99
C ALA A 90 -22.30 2.91 3.80
N PRO A 91 -22.65 1.60 3.84
CA PRO A 91 -21.73 0.52 3.53
C PRO A 91 -21.24 0.67 2.09
N ARG A 92 -20.00 1.14 1.91
CA ARG A 92 -19.36 1.28 0.59
C ARG A 92 -17.94 0.75 0.66
N TRP A 93 -17.47 0.22 -0.46
CA TRP A 93 -16.04 -0.01 -0.67
C TRP A 93 -15.63 0.57 -2.02
N CYS A 94 -14.34 0.82 -2.16
CA CYS A 94 -13.74 1.18 -3.43
C CYS A 94 -12.68 0.15 -3.78
N GLN A 95 -12.45 -0.02 -5.08
CA GLN A 95 -11.44 -0.88 -5.67
C GLN A 95 -10.72 -0.10 -6.77
N VAL A 96 -9.56 -0.60 -7.16
CA VAL A 96 -8.81 -0.03 -8.29
C VAL A 96 -9.22 -0.76 -9.55
N ASP A 97 -9.51 -0.03 -10.63
CA ASP A 97 -9.80 -0.62 -11.93
C ASP A 97 -8.51 -0.81 -12.74
N SER A 98 -7.66 0.22 -12.75
CA SER A 98 -6.34 0.23 -13.38
C SER A 98 -5.53 1.43 -12.91
N TRP A 99 -4.23 1.46 -13.21
CA TRP A 99 -3.43 2.67 -13.18
C TRP A 99 -2.33 2.62 -14.26
N GLY A 100 -1.73 3.76 -14.56
CA GLY A 100 -0.59 3.86 -15.46
C GLY A 100 -0.28 5.27 -15.90
N VAL A 101 0.86 5.38 -16.60
CA VAL A 101 1.41 6.64 -17.10
C VAL A 101 0.62 7.17 -18.30
N VAL A 102 0.31 8.46 -18.28
CA VAL A 102 -0.16 9.22 -19.45
C VAL A 102 0.62 10.54 -19.52
N GLY A 103 1.55 10.65 -20.48
CA GLY A 103 2.44 11.79 -20.57
C GLY A 103 3.35 11.89 -19.33
N ALA A 104 3.30 13.02 -18.63
CA ALA A 104 4.05 13.24 -17.38
C ALA A 104 3.29 12.79 -16.13
N ASP A 105 2.03 12.36 -16.28
CA ASP A 105 1.12 12.12 -15.16
C ASP A 105 0.93 10.64 -14.90
N GLU A 106 0.62 10.31 -13.65
CA GLU A 106 0.11 8.99 -13.29
C GLU A 106 -1.41 9.05 -13.18
N ILE A 107 -2.10 8.09 -13.78
CA ILE A 107 -3.56 8.04 -13.78
C ILE A 107 -4.02 6.79 -13.08
N ALA A 108 -4.86 6.94 -12.05
CA ALA A 108 -5.51 5.83 -11.36
C ALA A 108 -7.02 5.86 -11.61
N ASN A 109 -7.58 4.75 -12.09
CA ASN A 109 -9.01 4.56 -12.23
C ASN A 109 -9.52 3.80 -11.01
N VAL A 110 -10.53 4.36 -10.34
CA VAL A 110 -11.13 3.83 -9.10
C VAL A 110 -12.61 3.60 -9.34
N SER A 111 -13.13 2.48 -8.86
CA SER A 111 -14.57 2.25 -8.80
C SER A 111 -15.04 2.01 -7.37
N CYS A 112 -16.15 2.61 -6.99
CA CYS A 112 -16.77 2.46 -5.68
C CYS A 112 -18.15 1.80 -5.81
N ARG A 113 -18.50 0.97 -4.83
CA ARG A 113 -19.61 0.01 -4.93
C ARG A 113 -20.42 -0.10 -3.64
N ALA A 114 -21.69 -0.43 -3.82
CA ALA A 114 -22.66 -0.81 -2.79
C ALA A 114 -22.60 -2.33 -2.51
N PRO A 115 -23.11 -2.81 -1.36
CA PRO A 115 -23.36 -4.24 -1.15
C PRO A 115 -24.15 -4.82 -2.33
N GLY A 116 -23.76 -6.01 -2.79
CA GLY A 116 -24.28 -6.58 -4.04
C GLY A 116 -23.54 -6.12 -5.32
N GLY A 117 -22.60 -5.18 -5.23
CA GLY A 117 -21.62 -4.86 -6.27
C GLY A 117 -22.01 -3.76 -7.25
N ALA A 118 -23.20 -3.17 -7.08
CA ALA A 118 -23.66 -2.03 -7.87
C ALA A 118 -22.72 -0.83 -7.69
N LEU A 119 -22.42 -0.12 -8.77
CA LEU A 119 -21.62 1.11 -8.70
C LEU A 119 -22.35 2.17 -7.89
N ALA A 120 -21.60 2.91 -7.06
CA ALA A 120 -22.16 3.92 -6.17
C ALA A 120 -21.22 5.11 -6.01
N GLN A 121 -21.81 6.30 -5.97
CA GLN A 121 -21.06 7.51 -5.62
C GLN A 121 -20.54 7.38 -4.19
N THR A 122 -19.24 7.60 -4.00
CA THR A 122 -18.56 7.47 -2.70
C THR A 122 -17.36 8.42 -2.65
N SER A 123 -17.18 9.13 -1.53
CA SER A 123 -15.91 9.81 -1.24
C SER A 123 -14.83 8.75 -1.01
N PHE A 124 -13.56 9.07 -1.24
CA PHE A 124 -12.49 8.10 -1.01
C PHE A 124 -11.16 8.79 -0.74
N SER A 125 -10.24 8.05 -0.12
CA SER A 125 -8.82 8.37 -0.14
C SER A 125 -8.09 7.36 -1.00
N ALA A 126 -7.36 7.81 -2.00
CA ALA A 126 -6.52 6.95 -2.83
C ALA A 126 -5.06 7.41 -2.76
N VAL A 127 -4.15 6.44 -2.83
CA VAL A 127 -2.70 6.67 -2.84
C VAL A 127 -2.09 5.89 -4.01
N PHE A 128 -1.15 6.51 -4.71
CA PHE A 128 -0.22 5.87 -5.65
C PHE A 128 1.19 6.02 -5.11
N TYR A 129 2.01 5.00 -5.29
CA TYR A 129 3.45 5.13 -5.15
C TYR A 129 4.18 4.07 -5.95
N SER A 130 5.38 4.43 -6.39
CA SER A 130 6.34 3.55 -7.02
C SER A 130 7.70 3.82 -6.41
N SER A 131 8.33 2.76 -5.93
CA SER A 131 9.71 2.79 -5.43
C SER A 131 10.64 2.00 -6.33
N SER A 132 11.88 2.47 -6.47
CA SER A 132 12.94 1.78 -7.19
C SER A 132 14.31 1.94 -6.51
N GLY A 133 15.25 1.02 -6.77
CA GLY A 133 16.63 1.15 -6.28
C GLY A 133 16.86 0.69 -4.84
N GLY A 134 18.07 1.01 -4.32
CA GLY A 134 18.72 0.48 -3.11
C GLY A 134 17.96 0.65 -1.77
N PRO A 135 18.57 0.27 -0.64
CA PRO A 135 17.85 0.03 0.61
C PRO A 135 17.03 1.25 1.03
N ALA A 136 15.71 1.09 1.07
CA ALA A 136 14.81 2.11 1.58
C ALA A 136 15.19 2.46 3.03
N ALA A 137 14.75 3.62 3.46
CA ALA A 137 15.05 4.16 4.78
C ALA A 137 14.44 3.33 5.95
N GLY A 138 13.72 2.24 5.66
CA GLY A 138 13.34 1.19 6.60
C GLY A 138 12.64 -0.01 5.94
N PRO A 139 12.24 -1.04 6.71
CA PRO A 139 11.67 -2.28 6.17
C PRO A 139 10.30 -2.05 5.49
N TYR A 140 10.27 -2.20 4.16
CA TYR A 140 9.14 -1.84 3.31
C TYR A 140 9.13 -2.66 2.02
N GLY A 141 7.94 -3.02 1.55
CA GLY A 141 7.80 -3.67 0.26
C GLY A 141 6.36 -3.66 -0.24
N TYR A 142 6.19 -3.76 -1.55
CA TYR A 142 4.88 -3.89 -2.17
C TYR A 142 4.89 -4.91 -3.30
N VAL A 143 3.69 -5.40 -3.64
CA VAL A 143 3.43 -6.27 -4.77
C VAL A 143 2.13 -5.86 -5.45
N TYR A 144 2.16 -5.78 -6.78
CA TYR A 144 0.98 -5.92 -7.63
C TYR A 144 0.97 -7.33 -8.22
N SER A 145 -0.07 -8.11 -7.90
CA SER A 145 -0.26 -9.49 -8.38
C SER A 145 -1.47 -9.59 -9.31
N THR A 146 -1.36 -10.46 -10.31
CA THR A 146 -2.50 -10.94 -11.10
C THR A 146 -3.38 -11.91 -10.29
N ALA A 147 -4.55 -12.26 -10.85
CA ALA A 147 -5.45 -13.27 -10.29
C ALA A 147 -4.85 -14.69 -10.26
N ALA A 148 -3.82 -14.96 -11.06
CA ALA A 148 -3.11 -16.24 -11.07
C ALA A 148 -1.94 -16.28 -10.07
N GLY A 149 -1.70 -15.20 -9.31
CA GLY A 149 -0.54 -15.07 -8.42
C GLY A 149 0.76 -14.71 -9.12
N ALA A 150 0.74 -14.32 -10.40
CA ALA A 150 1.93 -13.77 -11.05
C ALA A 150 2.19 -12.34 -10.55
N VAL A 151 3.42 -12.06 -10.11
CA VAL A 151 3.87 -10.71 -9.73
C VAL A 151 4.06 -9.88 -11.00
N VAL A 152 3.29 -8.80 -11.14
CA VAL A 152 3.38 -7.86 -12.26
C VAL A 152 4.38 -6.76 -11.97
N ASN A 153 4.34 -6.24 -10.74
CA ASN A 153 5.25 -5.20 -10.27
C ASN A 153 5.51 -5.37 -8.77
N GLN A 154 6.70 -4.98 -8.32
CA GLN A 154 7.11 -5.18 -6.93
C GLN A 154 8.23 -4.24 -6.51
N TYR A 155 8.35 -4.07 -5.19
CA TYR A 155 9.52 -3.48 -4.55
C TYR A 155 9.80 -4.19 -3.23
N ASN A 156 11.07 -4.29 -2.87
CA ASN A 156 11.51 -4.85 -1.59
C ASN A 156 12.74 -4.09 -1.11
N SER A 157 12.65 -3.45 0.06
CA SER A 157 13.73 -2.67 0.65
C SER A 157 14.98 -3.49 1.01
N ALA A 158 14.83 -4.81 1.17
CA ALA A 158 15.93 -5.75 1.41
C ALA A 158 16.50 -6.32 0.10
N ALA A 159 16.13 -5.77 -1.06
CA ALA A 159 16.51 -6.24 -2.39
C ALA A 159 16.13 -7.70 -2.70
N GLY A 160 15.21 -8.28 -1.91
CA GLY A 160 14.64 -9.60 -2.15
C GLY A 160 13.62 -9.60 -3.28
N ILE A 161 13.41 -10.76 -3.91
CA ILE A 161 12.35 -10.95 -4.90
C ILE A 161 11.07 -11.35 -4.15
N ASN A 162 10.04 -10.50 -4.19
CA ASN A 162 8.76 -10.87 -3.59
C ASN A 162 8.11 -11.99 -4.40
N THR A 163 7.38 -12.86 -3.72
CA THR A 163 6.70 -13.98 -4.35
C THR A 163 5.26 -14.06 -3.89
N VAL A 164 4.37 -14.52 -4.76
CA VAL A 164 2.97 -14.76 -4.44
C VAL A 164 2.64 -16.21 -4.74
N PHE A 165 2.13 -16.92 -3.74
CA PHE A 165 1.68 -18.30 -3.82
C PHE A 165 0.15 -18.33 -3.73
N PRO A 166 -0.57 -18.62 -4.82
CA PRO A 166 -2.00 -18.91 -4.76
C PRO A 166 -2.29 -20.11 -3.86
N GLY A 167 -3.26 -19.97 -2.97
CA GLY A 167 -3.81 -21.04 -2.15
C GLY A 167 -5.21 -21.45 -2.64
N PRO A 168 -6.13 -21.78 -1.72
CA PRO A 168 -7.56 -21.90 -2.03
C PRO A 168 -8.09 -20.67 -2.76
N VAL A 169 -9.23 -20.81 -3.44
CA VAL A 169 -9.86 -19.70 -4.20
C VAL A 169 -9.92 -18.42 -3.34
N GLY A 170 -9.41 -17.33 -3.89
CA GLY A 170 -9.37 -16.01 -3.25
C GLY A 170 -8.38 -15.88 -2.10
N VAL A 171 -7.47 -16.83 -1.89
CA VAL A 171 -6.46 -16.77 -0.83
C VAL A 171 -5.06 -16.82 -1.45
N TYR A 172 -4.20 -15.88 -1.05
CA TYR A 172 -2.81 -15.81 -1.52
C TYR A 172 -1.86 -15.63 -0.35
N LEU A 173 -0.72 -16.32 -0.39
CA LEU A 173 0.41 -16.05 0.49
C LEU A 173 1.43 -15.21 -0.27
N VAL A 174 1.67 -13.98 0.20
CA VAL A 174 2.67 -13.07 -0.33
C VAL A 174 3.87 -13.07 0.60
N ARG A 175 5.07 -13.28 0.07
CA ARG A 175 6.32 -13.23 0.83
C ARG A 175 7.16 -12.03 0.42
N PHE A 176 7.64 -11.30 1.43
CA PHE A 176 8.64 -10.26 1.30
C PHE A 176 9.95 -10.75 1.94
N PRO A 177 10.80 -11.48 1.19
CA PRO A 177 12.01 -12.06 1.74
C PRO A 177 13.02 -10.99 2.15
N GLY A 178 13.81 -11.27 3.18
CA GLY A 178 14.88 -10.38 3.67
C GLY A 178 14.38 -9.18 4.50
N ILE A 179 13.08 -8.87 4.47
CA ILE A 179 12.47 -7.86 5.35
C ILE A 179 12.28 -8.47 6.75
N VAL A 180 13.36 -8.55 7.52
CA VAL A 180 13.35 -9.14 8.86
C VAL A 180 13.04 -8.07 9.91
N THR A 181 12.15 -8.41 10.83
CA THR A 181 11.77 -7.57 11.98
C THR A 181 11.93 -8.36 13.29
N GLY A 182 11.86 -7.69 14.44
CA GLY A 182 12.26 -8.29 15.72
C GLY A 182 11.19 -9.13 16.43
N GLY A 183 9.91 -8.93 16.11
CA GLY A 183 8.78 -9.62 16.71
C GLY A 183 8.10 -10.61 15.73
N PRO A 184 7.12 -11.39 16.20
CA PRO A 184 6.38 -12.37 15.38
C PRO A 184 5.26 -11.74 14.54
N LEU A 185 4.84 -10.51 14.87
CA LEU A 185 3.82 -9.74 14.16
C LEU A 185 4.18 -8.27 14.27
N ASP A 186 4.83 -7.72 13.24
CA ASP A 186 5.29 -6.34 13.25
C ASP A 186 4.77 -5.56 12.05
N GLY A 187 4.72 -4.24 12.20
CA GLY A 187 4.39 -3.36 11.09
C GLY A 187 2.90 -3.27 10.81
N SER A 188 2.57 -2.96 9.56
CA SER A 188 1.20 -2.87 9.07
C SER A 188 1.15 -3.26 7.60
N VAL A 189 -0.04 -3.61 7.14
CA VAL A 189 -0.30 -4.06 5.78
C VAL A 189 -1.51 -3.30 5.22
N GLN A 190 -1.41 -2.88 3.97
CA GLN A 190 -2.54 -2.37 3.19
C GLN A 190 -2.78 -3.30 1.99
N VAL A 191 -4.04 -3.55 1.66
CA VAL A 191 -4.44 -4.43 0.54
C VAL A 191 -5.61 -3.82 -0.20
N THR A 192 -5.56 -3.84 -1.52
CA THR A 192 -6.64 -3.37 -2.39
C THR A 192 -6.83 -4.33 -3.56
N SER A 193 -8.07 -4.60 -3.96
CA SER A 193 -8.35 -5.37 -5.18
C SER A 193 -8.16 -4.53 -6.44
N VAL A 194 -7.71 -5.19 -7.51
CA VAL A 194 -7.54 -4.61 -8.85
C VAL A 194 -8.45 -5.35 -9.83
N LEU A 195 -9.58 -4.75 -10.24
CA LEU A 195 -10.51 -5.36 -11.18
C LEU A 195 -11.47 -4.34 -11.80
N ALA A 196 -11.42 -4.11 -13.10
CA ALA A 196 -12.33 -3.17 -13.78
C ALA A 196 -13.69 -3.78 -14.16
N SER A 197 -13.73 -5.08 -14.43
CA SER A 197 -14.89 -5.77 -15.05
C SER A 197 -15.97 -6.18 -14.06
N ALA A 198 -15.62 -6.40 -12.80
CA ALA A 198 -16.54 -6.88 -11.78
C ALA A 198 -16.23 -6.33 -10.39
N ALA A 199 -17.12 -6.57 -9.45
CA ALA A 199 -16.99 -6.19 -8.07
C ALA A 199 -16.10 -7.19 -7.31
N ALA A 200 -14.99 -6.71 -6.77
CA ALA A 200 -14.10 -7.48 -5.93
C ALA A 200 -13.61 -6.63 -4.74
N ARG A 201 -13.14 -7.33 -3.71
CA ARG A 201 -12.62 -6.72 -2.48
C ARG A 201 -11.56 -7.65 -1.94
N CYS A 202 -10.33 -7.16 -1.86
CA CYS A 202 -9.22 -7.86 -1.22
C CYS A 202 -8.88 -7.18 0.10
N LYS A 203 -8.51 -7.97 1.10
CA LYS A 203 -8.21 -7.51 2.46
C LYS A 203 -7.05 -8.32 3.06
N VAL A 204 -6.56 -7.85 4.20
CA VAL A 204 -5.53 -8.55 4.98
C VAL A 204 -6.19 -9.74 5.68
N GLY A 205 -5.79 -10.96 5.31
CA GLY A 205 -6.23 -12.17 6.03
C GLY A 205 -5.45 -12.40 7.32
N GLY A 206 -4.20 -11.96 7.35
CA GLY A 206 -3.23 -12.12 8.43
C GLY A 206 -1.82 -11.83 7.91
N TRP A 207 -0.85 -11.61 8.80
CA TRP A 207 0.56 -11.67 8.42
C TRP A 207 1.40 -12.15 9.60
N SER A 208 2.63 -12.54 9.32
CA SER A 208 3.63 -12.92 10.33
C SER A 208 5.00 -12.45 9.91
N SER A 209 5.76 -11.99 10.89
CA SER A 209 7.18 -11.68 10.78
C SER A 209 7.98 -12.95 11.07
N THR A 210 8.87 -13.34 10.15
CA THR A 210 9.71 -14.53 10.27
C THR A 210 11.18 -14.18 10.17
N ALA A 211 12.06 -15.13 10.52
CA ALA A 211 13.51 -14.97 10.32
C ALA A 211 13.91 -14.82 8.83
N LEU A 212 13.02 -15.16 7.89
CA LEU A 212 13.28 -15.10 6.45
C LEU A 212 12.62 -13.89 5.76
N GLY A 213 11.76 -13.15 6.45
CA GLY A 213 10.98 -12.06 5.86
C GLY A 213 9.56 -11.98 6.41
N GLN A 214 8.69 -11.30 5.66
CA GLN A 214 7.28 -11.12 6.01
C GLN A 214 6.39 -12.02 5.16
N ASP A 215 5.50 -12.76 5.81
CA ASP A 215 4.51 -13.62 5.17
C ASP A 215 3.13 -13.00 5.38
N VAL A 216 2.52 -12.50 4.30
CA VAL A 216 1.22 -11.81 4.31
C VAL A 216 0.18 -12.65 3.60
N THR A 217 -0.91 -12.97 4.28
CA THR A 217 -2.08 -13.61 3.67
C THR A 217 -3.03 -12.54 3.13
N VAL A 218 -3.31 -12.59 1.83
CA VAL A 218 -4.34 -11.78 1.17
C VAL A 218 -5.59 -12.62 0.95
N ARG A 219 -6.76 -12.04 1.24
CA ARG A 219 -8.07 -12.68 1.00
C ARG A 219 -8.94 -11.80 0.12
N CYS A 220 -9.47 -12.36 -0.94
CA CYS A 220 -10.28 -11.67 -1.92
C CYS A 220 -11.68 -12.30 -2.05
N PHE A 221 -12.69 -11.45 -2.13
CA PHE A 221 -14.10 -11.83 -2.20
C PHE A 221 -14.79 -11.09 -3.34
N ASN A 222 -15.83 -11.68 -3.90
CA ASN A 222 -16.73 -11.01 -4.82
C ASN A 222 -17.82 -10.22 -4.06
N ALA A 223 -18.73 -9.57 -4.79
CA ALA A 223 -19.83 -8.82 -4.19
C ALA A 223 -20.82 -9.66 -3.36
N ALA A 224 -20.92 -10.97 -3.63
CA ALA A 224 -21.75 -11.90 -2.87
C ALA A 224 -21.03 -12.43 -1.60
N GLY A 225 -19.77 -12.03 -1.38
CA GLY A 225 -18.97 -12.46 -0.24
C GLY A 225 -18.31 -13.83 -0.42
N ALA A 226 -18.45 -14.45 -1.60
CA ALA A 226 -17.75 -15.70 -1.91
C ALA A 226 -16.29 -15.40 -2.26
N PRO A 227 -15.33 -16.26 -1.84
CA PRO A 227 -13.93 -16.11 -2.24
C PRO A 227 -13.77 -16.10 -3.76
N VAL A 228 -12.90 -15.25 -4.29
CA VAL A 228 -12.67 -15.12 -5.74
C VAL A 228 -11.20 -14.82 -6.04
N ASN A 229 -10.67 -15.46 -7.09
CA ASN A 229 -9.35 -15.09 -7.62
C ASN A 229 -9.47 -13.78 -8.41
N THR A 230 -8.81 -12.74 -7.93
CA THR A 230 -8.68 -11.46 -8.61
C THR A 230 -7.26 -10.92 -8.43
N ALA A 231 -6.86 -9.97 -9.28
CA ALA A 231 -5.65 -9.21 -9.09
C ALA A 231 -5.77 -8.28 -7.87
N PHE A 232 -4.65 -7.94 -7.26
CA PHE A 232 -4.59 -7.12 -6.04
C PHE A 232 -3.24 -6.41 -5.88
N THR A 233 -3.24 -5.33 -5.12
CA THR A 233 -2.04 -4.68 -4.58
C THR A 233 -1.93 -4.98 -3.08
N VAL A 234 -0.71 -5.16 -2.61
CA VAL A 234 -0.39 -5.32 -1.18
C VAL A 234 0.89 -4.58 -0.87
N THR A 235 0.90 -3.89 0.27
CA THR A 235 2.07 -3.19 0.79
C THR A 235 2.27 -3.52 2.25
N TYR A 236 3.52 -3.84 2.61
CA TYR A 236 4.00 -4.00 3.96
C TYR A 236 4.86 -2.80 4.35
N GLN A 237 4.66 -2.30 5.57
CA GLN A 237 5.47 -1.24 6.16
C GLN A 237 5.84 -1.59 7.61
N HIS A 238 7.06 -1.27 8.03
CA HIS A 238 7.46 -1.32 9.44
C HIS A 238 8.36 -0.14 9.78
N LYS A 239 7.91 0.72 10.71
CA LYS A 239 8.57 1.98 11.10
C LYS A 239 8.92 2.90 9.92
N VAL A 240 8.09 2.87 8.88
CA VAL A 240 8.15 3.70 7.66
C VAL A 240 6.74 4.09 7.23
N SER A 241 6.63 5.15 6.42
CA SER A 241 5.37 5.55 5.79
C SER A 241 4.89 4.51 4.78
N LEU A 242 3.65 4.66 4.32
CA LEU A 242 3.05 3.75 3.33
C LEU A 242 3.73 3.82 1.96
N TYR A 243 4.57 4.83 1.73
CA TYR A 243 5.37 4.98 0.52
C TYR A 243 6.88 4.82 0.82
N GLY A 244 7.26 4.22 1.96
CA GLY A 244 8.63 3.83 2.28
C GLY A 244 9.52 4.91 2.88
N ALA A 245 9.00 6.11 3.19
CA ALA A 245 9.80 7.19 3.77
C ALA A 245 9.83 7.12 5.31
N SER A 246 11.01 7.32 5.91
CA SER A 246 11.22 7.09 7.35
C SER A 246 11.81 8.27 8.13
N SER A 247 12.47 9.22 7.46
CA SER A 247 13.22 10.29 8.12
C SER A 247 12.42 11.60 8.19
N PRO A 248 12.65 12.48 9.17
CA PRO A 248 12.09 13.82 9.14
C PRO A 248 12.30 14.52 7.79
N PRO A 249 11.34 15.33 7.30
CA PRO A 249 10.18 15.84 8.03
C PRO A 249 8.94 14.90 8.00
N PHE A 250 9.01 13.74 7.34
CA PHE A 250 7.85 12.85 7.13
C PHE A 250 7.18 12.40 8.44
N ARG A 251 5.86 12.61 8.53
CA ARG A 251 5.04 12.16 9.66
C ARG A 251 4.15 11.01 9.21
N PHE A 252 4.16 9.94 9.98
CA PHE A 252 3.35 8.77 9.65
C PHE A 252 3.05 7.96 10.89
N GLY A 253 2.05 7.10 10.79
CA GLY A 253 1.73 6.15 11.84
C GLY A 253 0.87 5.03 11.31
N TYR A 254 0.86 3.94 12.05
CA TYR A 254 -0.05 2.83 11.78
C TYR A 254 -0.49 2.14 13.06
N VAL A 255 -1.66 1.51 12.97
CA VAL A 255 -2.19 0.69 14.05
C VAL A 255 -2.96 -0.49 13.47
N LEU A 256 -2.83 -1.65 14.11
CA LEU A 256 -3.70 -2.80 13.93
C LEU A 256 -4.75 -2.82 15.04
N PHE A 257 -6.00 -3.07 14.65
CA PHE A 257 -7.10 -3.39 15.55
C PHE A 257 -7.58 -4.82 15.27
N GLN A 258 -7.69 -5.62 16.33
CA GLN A 258 -8.18 -7.00 16.34
C GLN A 258 -9.04 -7.20 17.60
N PRO A 259 -10.32 -6.82 17.55
CA PRO A 259 -11.17 -6.55 18.73
C PRO A 259 -10.41 -6.10 20.00
N GLY A 260 -9.52 -5.13 19.81
CA GLY A 260 -8.47 -4.73 20.73
C GLY A 260 -7.30 -4.12 19.96
N VAL A 261 -6.54 -3.20 20.55
CA VAL A 261 -5.30 -2.72 19.93
C VAL A 261 -4.34 -3.90 19.81
N GLY A 262 -3.78 -4.11 18.61
CA GLY A 262 -2.83 -5.18 18.36
C GLY A 262 -1.56 -5.05 19.22
N PRO A 263 -0.61 -6.00 19.10
CA PRO A 263 0.65 -5.94 19.83
C PRO A 263 1.38 -4.61 19.62
N PRO A 264 2.19 -4.12 20.58
CA PRO A 264 2.87 -2.82 20.48
C PRO A 264 3.67 -2.62 19.18
N THR A 265 4.20 -3.68 18.59
CA THR A 265 4.95 -3.67 17.32
C THR A 265 4.11 -3.38 16.08
N THR A 266 2.78 -3.48 16.19
CA THR A 266 1.78 -3.11 15.17
C THR A 266 1.19 -1.72 15.41
N ASN A 267 1.69 -0.99 16.41
CA ASN A 267 1.27 0.38 16.75
C ASN A 267 2.49 1.29 16.77
N TYR A 268 2.67 2.07 15.70
CA TYR A 268 3.81 2.95 15.55
C TYR A 268 3.39 4.35 15.16
N ASN A 269 4.07 5.34 15.73
CA ASN A 269 3.85 6.75 15.43
C ASN A 269 5.20 7.45 15.31
N ASN A 270 5.44 8.09 14.17
CA ASN A 270 6.59 8.95 13.92
C ASN A 270 6.16 10.42 13.92
N GLY A 271 6.00 10.98 15.12
CA GLY A 271 5.79 12.41 15.34
C GLY A 271 7.10 13.09 15.70
N LEU A 272 7.44 14.18 14.99
CA LEU A 272 8.69 14.94 15.12
C LEU A 272 9.10 15.36 16.56
N LEU A 273 8.18 15.35 17.54
CA LEU A 273 8.41 15.86 18.90
C LEU A 273 7.62 15.13 20.00
N ALA A 274 6.91 14.03 19.70
CA ALA A 274 6.17 13.28 20.73
C ALA A 274 5.99 11.81 20.31
N PHE A 275 6.53 10.92 21.12
CA PHE A 275 6.26 9.48 21.05
C PHE A 275 5.01 9.21 21.87
N GLY A 276 3.86 9.04 21.20
CA GLY A 276 2.66 8.50 21.82
C GLY A 276 2.20 7.29 21.03
N ALA A 277 1.78 6.23 21.72
CA ALA A 277 1.09 5.13 21.06
C ALA A 277 -0.19 5.68 20.41
N ASN A 278 -0.51 5.23 19.20
CA ASN A 278 -1.81 5.53 18.61
C ASN A 278 -2.90 4.90 19.47
N THR A 279 -4.01 5.58 19.64
CA THR A 279 -5.14 5.05 20.42
C THR A 279 -6.27 4.65 19.49
N VAL A 280 -6.95 3.56 19.84
CA VAL A 280 -8.19 3.14 19.21
C VAL A 280 -9.27 3.11 20.29
N GLY A 281 -10.29 3.93 20.11
CA GLY A 281 -11.49 3.97 20.97
C GLY A 281 -12.75 3.70 20.16
N GLY A 282 -13.88 3.58 20.85
CA GLY A 282 -15.18 3.30 20.22
C GLY A 282 -15.61 1.84 20.34
N GLY A 283 -16.65 1.46 19.60
CA GLY A 283 -17.31 0.16 19.67
C GLY A 283 -18.54 0.09 18.75
N GLY A 284 -19.07 -1.12 18.52
CA GLY A 284 -20.27 -1.30 17.68
C GLY A 284 -20.05 -1.04 16.19
N GLY A 285 -18.84 -1.29 15.67
CA GLY A 285 -18.50 -1.11 14.26
C GLY A 285 -18.05 0.30 13.86
N LEU A 286 -17.96 1.24 14.82
CA LEU A 286 -17.40 2.58 14.64
C LEU A 286 -16.25 2.79 15.62
N PHE A 287 -15.08 3.17 15.08
CA PHE A 287 -13.86 3.35 15.86
C PHE A 287 -13.19 4.70 15.60
N ILE A 288 -12.77 5.36 16.68
CA ILE A 288 -11.93 6.55 16.61
C ILE A 288 -10.48 6.09 16.70
N VAL A 289 -9.67 6.46 15.71
CA VAL A 289 -8.21 6.26 15.76
C VAL A 289 -7.52 7.61 15.86
N THR A 290 -6.76 7.80 16.93
CA THR A 290 -6.00 9.05 17.15
C THR A 290 -4.51 8.78 17.00
N PHE A 291 -3.91 9.50 16.06
CA PHE A 291 -2.46 9.55 15.88
C PHE A 291 -1.94 10.87 16.47
N PRO A 292 -1.22 10.83 17.61
CA PRO A 292 -0.61 12.03 18.16
C PRO A 292 0.46 12.59 17.21
N ALA A 293 0.66 13.91 17.23
CA ALA A 293 1.80 14.61 16.61
C ALA A 293 2.00 14.46 15.09
N ILE A 294 1.04 13.90 14.33
CA ILE A 294 1.14 13.74 12.87
C ILE A 294 0.07 14.50 12.06
N GLY A 295 -0.73 15.36 12.72
CA GLY A 295 -1.82 16.13 12.09
C GLY A 295 -1.38 17.29 11.20
N VAL A 296 -0.49 17.05 10.23
CA VAL A 296 0.00 18.06 9.28
C VAL A 296 -0.70 17.92 7.92
N PRO A 297 -1.12 19.03 7.27
CA PRO A 297 -1.74 18.98 5.94
C PRO A 297 -0.84 18.33 4.88
N GLN A 298 -1.46 18.01 3.73
CA GLN A 298 -0.88 17.16 2.68
C GLN A 298 -0.56 15.77 3.23
N ASN A 299 -1.60 15.12 3.72
CA ASN A 299 -1.53 13.77 4.27
C ASN A 299 -2.59 12.85 3.66
N THR A 300 -2.50 11.57 4.00
CA THR A 300 -3.41 10.53 3.55
C THR A 300 -3.63 9.52 4.65
N VAL A 301 -4.81 8.90 4.66
CA VAL A 301 -5.16 7.79 5.54
C VAL A 301 -5.71 6.66 4.69
N GLN A 302 -5.20 5.45 4.92
CA GLN A 302 -5.69 4.22 4.32
C GLN A 302 -6.15 3.28 5.43
N VAL A 303 -7.31 2.66 5.21
CA VAL A 303 -7.89 1.61 6.06
C VAL A 303 -8.02 0.35 5.21
N SER A 304 -7.50 -0.77 5.72
CA SER A 304 -7.74 -2.10 5.16
C SER A 304 -8.40 -2.98 6.21
N ALA A 305 -9.45 -3.70 5.82
CA ALA A 305 -10.05 -4.69 6.71
C ALA A 305 -9.06 -5.82 7.03
N TYR A 306 -9.18 -6.42 8.21
CA TYR A 306 -8.35 -7.51 8.69
C TYR A 306 -9.22 -8.73 9.06
N GLY A 307 -8.67 -9.93 8.88
CA GLY A 307 -9.27 -11.19 9.32
C GLY A 307 -9.91 -12.02 8.21
N PRO A 308 -10.50 -13.18 8.55
CA PRO A 308 -10.85 -14.22 7.58
C PRO A 308 -12.19 -13.98 6.86
N SER A 309 -13.08 -13.18 7.44
CA SER A 309 -14.45 -12.95 6.96
C SER A 309 -14.51 -12.02 5.75
N PRO A 310 -15.60 -12.07 4.96
CA PRO A 310 -15.87 -11.14 3.87
C PRO A 310 -16.38 -9.77 4.38
N ASP A 311 -15.98 -9.33 5.56
CA ASP A 311 -16.26 -7.99 6.06
C ASP A 311 -15.32 -6.97 5.39
N PHE A 312 -15.79 -5.73 5.19
CA PHE A 312 -14.98 -4.61 4.72
C PHE A 312 -15.00 -3.48 5.74
N CYS A 313 -13.98 -2.62 5.66
CA CYS A 313 -13.92 -1.41 6.44
C CYS A 313 -13.57 -0.21 5.55
N GLY A 314 -13.96 0.98 5.98
CA GLY A 314 -13.62 2.25 5.38
C GLY A 314 -13.58 3.33 6.45
N MET A 315 -14.00 4.55 6.09
CA MET A 315 -14.25 5.63 7.05
C MET A 315 -15.66 6.18 6.85
N ASN A 316 -16.34 6.67 7.90
CA ASN A 316 -17.61 7.42 7.68
C ASN A 316 -17.36 8.79 7.07
N VAL A 317 -16.31 9.46 7.56
CA VAL A 317 -15.95 10.84 7.22
C VAL A 317 -14.44 10.95 7.02
N PRO A 318 -13.95 11.96 6.28
CA PRO A 318 -12.53 12.25 6.22
C PRO A 318 -11.93 12.46 7.61
N TRP A 319 -10.65 12.15 7.75
CA TRP A 319 -9.93 12.41 8.99
C TRP A 319 -9.79 13.92 9.25
N LEU A 320 -9.57 14.25 10.52
CA LEU A 320 -9.37 15.61 10.99
C LEU A 320 -7.89 15.83 11.33
N ASN A 321 -7.32 16.92 10.82
CA ASN A 321 -6.07 17.47 11.32
C ASN A 321 -6.40 18.44 12.47
N ALA A 322 -6.41 17.93 13.70
CA ALA A 322 -6.71 18.73 14.87
C ALA A 322 -5.50 19.59 15.25
N GLY A 323 -5.76 20.90 15.42
CA GLY A 323 -4.77 21.84 15.93
C GLY A 323 -4.31 21.51 17.35
N GLY A 324 -3.24 22.16 17.79
CA GLY A 324 -2.63 21.94 19.10
C GLY A 324 -1.12 21.78 19.01
N ALA A 325 -0.46 21.70 20.16
CA ALA A 325 0.98 21.46 20.28
C ALA A 325 1.21 20.20 21.14
N PRO A 326 1.39 19.01 20.53
CA PRO A 326 1.55 18.74 19.10
C PRO A 326 0.21 18.49 18.34
N PRO A 327 0.14 18.73 17.02
CA PRO A 327 -1.08 18.55 16.23
C PRO A 327 -1.44 17.08 16.04
N GLN A 328 -2.73 16.72 16.10
CA GLN A 328 -3.19 15.34 16.04
C GLN A 328 -3.88 15.02 14.71
N LEU A 329 -3.73 13.80 14.23
CA LEU A 329 -4.55 13.27 13.14
C LEU A 329 -5.59 12.32 13.74
N ILE A 330 -6.86 12.61 13.53
CA ILE A 330 -7.98 11.86 14.11
C ILE A 330 -8.81 11.26 12.98
N VAL A 331 -8.77 9.93 12.86
CA VAL A 331 -9.73 9.17 12.04
C VAL A 331 -10.97 8.97 12.90
N ARG A 332 -11.97 9.83 12.73
CA ARG A 332 -13.12 9.88 13.64
C ARG A 332 -13.96 8.62 13.63
N ASP A 333 -14.08 7.94 12.50
CA ASP A 333 -14.96 6.80 12.38
C ASP A 333 -14.43 5.83 11.33
N VAL A 334 -13.55 4.91 11.72
CA VAL A 334 -13.36 3.68 10.95
C VAL A 334 -14.66 2.89 11.07
N ASN A 335 -15.31 2.67 9.94
CA ASN A 335 -16.56 1.93 9.87
C ASN A 335 -16.31 0.56 9.25
N CYS A 336 -16.92 -0.48 9.81
CA CYS A 336 -16.81 -1.83 9.27
C CYS A 336 -18.19 -2.44 9.09
N PHE A 337 -18.34 -3.19 7.99
CA PHE A 337 -19.59 -3.81 7.60
C PHE A 337 -19.38 -5.27 7.20
N THR A 338 -20.38 -6.10 7.49
CA THR A 338 -20.50 -7.42 6.89
C THR A 338 -20.65 -7.31 5.37
N ASN A 339 -20.50 -8.42 4.64
CA ASN A 339 -20.72 -8.41 3.19
C ASN A 339 -22.12 -7.91 2.79
N ALA A 340 -23.13 -8.13 3.64
CA ALA A 340 -24.51 -7.66 3.42
C ALA A 340 -24.70 -6.16 3.73
N GLY A 341 -23.69 -5.48 4.30
CA GLY A 341 -23.74 -4.06 4.64
C GLY A 341 -24.22 -3.76 6.06
N ALA A 342 -24.38 -4.77 6.92
CA ALA A 342 -24.69 -4.53 8.34
C ALA A 342 -23.42 -4.13 9.11
N PRO A 343 -23.47 -3.15 10.03
CA PRO A 343 -22.31 -2.80 10.86
C PRO A 343 -21.77 -4.01 11.63
N VAL A 344 -20.44 -4.12 11.73
CA VAL A 344 -19.77 -5.24 12.42
C VAL A 344 -18.50 -4.78 13.12
N THR A 345 -18.22 -5.36 14.29
CA THR A 345 -16.90 -5.25 14.93
C THR A 345 -15.98 -6.31 14.34
N THR A 346 -15.05 -5.88 13.50
CA THR A 346 -14.03 -6.75 12.87
C THR A 346 -12.67 -6.07 12.93
N GLY A 347 -11.61 -6.80 12.58
CA GLY A 347 -10.27 -6.23 12.58
C GLY A 347 -10.04 -5.26 11.42
N PHE A 348 -9.10 -4.34 11.58
CA PHE A 348 -8.64 -3.46 10.51
C PHE A 348 -7.21 -2.96 10.78
N THR A 349 -6.52 -2.53 9.72
CA THR A 349 -5.30 -1.73 9.81
C THR A 349 -5.60 -0.31 9.37
N VAL A 350 -5.01 0.66 10.07
CA VAL A 350 -5.00 2.08 9.64
C VAL A 350 -3.57 2.50 9.41
N SER A 351 -3.32 3.21 8.33
CA SER A 351 -2.03 3.82 8.02
C SER A 351 -2.23 5.27 7.62
N ALA A 352 -1.54 6.17 8.31
CA ALA A 352 -1.53 7.59 8.02
C ALA A 352 -0.13 8.01 7.56
N SER A 353 -0.04 8.90 6.58
CA SER A 353 1.24 9.39 6.06
C SER A 353 1.10 10.83 5.57
N SER A 354 2.08 11.69 5.86
CA SER A 354 2.20 13.04 5.33
C SER A 354 3.28 13.13 4.26
N ILE A 355 3.32 14.24 3.53
CA ILE A 355 4.42 14.56 2.61
C ILE A 355 5.71 15.00 3.30
N ALA A 356 5.59 15.62 4.47
CA ALA A 356 6.63 16.26 5.28
C ALA A 356 6.00 16.70 6.61
#